data_AF-A0A8J3Q1Y5-F1
#
_entry.id   AF-A0A8J3Q1Y5-F1
#
_cell.length_a   1.000
_cell.length_b   1.000
_cell.length_c   1.000
_cell.angle_alpha   90.00
_cell.angle_beta   90.00
_cell.angle_gamma   90.00
#
_symmetry.space_group_name_H-M   'P 1'
#
loop_
_entity.id
_entity.type
_entity.pdbx_description
1 polymer ?
#
loop_
_entity_poly.entity_id
_entity_poly.type
_entity_poly.pdbx_seq_one_letter_code
_entity_poly.pdbx_strand_id
1 'polypeptide(L)'
;MLSPCTAGYVAPIVLEEMASEGLVRYEPDPGYWQSADGLPYGYDIQSPDFEISVEELQFVAEAAGTVMCCDIVLHIFVSDLGGRPALARIAERVARRADGWVFIDFRAAPSAELLHYLASAGRCVRVDDAVYLDAAAMTAWIAHPDFHVVK
;
A
#
# COMPACT_ATOMS: atom_id res chain seq x y z
N MET A 1 3.75 2.54 -0.32
CA MET A 1 4.02 1.12 -0.65
C MET A 1 5.37 1.06 -1.34
N LEU A 2 6.30 0.28 -0.83
CA LEU A 2 7.63 0.16 -1.40
C LEU A 2 7.67 -0.90 -2.49
N SER A 3 8.44 -0.68 -3.56
CA SER A 3 8.65 -1.68 -4.61
C SER A 3 10.12 -1.75 -5.02
N PRO A 4 10.67 -2.95 -5.28
CA PRO A 4 11.98 -3.09 -5.91
C PRO A 4 11.98 -2.72 -7.40
N CYS A 5 10.82 -2.52 -8.01
CA CYS A 5 10.70 -2.09 -9.39
C CYS A 5 10.83 -0.57 -9.51
N THR A 6 11.23 -0.09 -10.69
CA THR A 6 11.35 1.35 -10.95
C THR A 6 9.97 2.01 -11.13
N ALA A 7 9.91 3.32 -10.92
CA ALA A 7 8.68 4.09 -11.12
C ALA A 7 8.05 3.88 -12.52
N GLY A 8 8.88 3.79 -13.57
CA GLY A 8 8.40 3.55 -14.93
C GLY A 8 7.75 2.18 -15.14
N TYR A 9 8.14 1.18 -14.34
CA TYR A 9 7.52 -0.14 -14.34
C TYR A 9 6.22 -0.16 -13.53
N VAL A 10 6.20 0.50 -12.36
CA VAL A 10 5.08 0.44 -11.42
C VAL A 10 3.92 1.37 -11.82
N ALA A 11 4.20 2.53 -12.43
CA ALA A 11 3.18 3.48 -12.86
C ALA A 11 2.04 2.87 -13.69
N PRO A 12 2.29 2.10 -14.77
CA PRO A 12 1.21 1.47 -15.52
C PRO A 12 0.41 0.46 -14.69
N ILE A 13 1.05 -0.27 -13.77
CA ILE A 13 0.37 -1.21 -12.86
C ILE A 13 -0.61 -0.45 -11.96
N VAL A 14 -0.18 0.65 -11.34
CA VAL A 14 -1.05 1.48 -10.48
C VAL A 14 -2.27 1.96 -11.26
N LEU A 15 -2.06 2.51 -12.46
CA LEU A 15 -3.14 3.00 -13.31
C LEU A 15 -4.15 1.90 -13.67
N GLU A 16 -3.66 0.71 -14.03
CA GLU A 16 -4.51 -0.45 -14.32
C GLU A 16 -5.31 -0.90 -13.08
N GLU A 17 -4.69 -0.90 -11.90
CA GLU A 17 -5.37 -1.32 -10.68
C GLU A 17 -6.37 -0.30 -10.13
N MET A 18 -6.12 1.00 -10.34
CA MET A 18 -7.10 2.04 -10.07
C MET A 18 -8.32 1.88 -10.98
N ALA A 19 -8.10 1.65 -12.28
CA ALA A 19 -9.19 1.41 -13.22
C ALA A 19 -9.95 0.10 -12.91
N SER A 20 -9.24 -0.97 -12.51
CA SER A 20 -9.85 -2.27 -12.16
C SER A 20 -10.72 -2.19 -10.90
N GLU A 21 -10.43 -1.25 -9.99
CA GLU A 21 -11.26 -0.92 -8.83
C GLU A 21 -12.51 -0.11 -9.20
N GLY A 22 -12.70 0.22 -10.48
CA GLY A 22 -13.83 1.01 -10.96
C GLY A 22 -13.66 2.52 -10.77
N LEU A 23 -12.43 2.98 -10.52
CA LEU A 23 -12.14 4.41 -10.48
C LEU A 23 -12.05 4.97 -11.90
N VAL A 24 -12.61 6.16 -12.09
CA VAL A 24 -12.55 6.91 -13.35
C VAL A 24 -11.57 8.04 -13.20
N ARG A 25 -10.67 8.17 -14.17
CA ARG A 25 -9.69 9.26 -14.21
C ARG A 25 -10.39 10.59 -14.48
N TYR A 26 -10.05 11.61 -13.69
CA TYR A 26 -10.53 12.97 -13.90
C TYR A 26 -9.67 13.64 -14.98
N GLU A 27 -10.19 13.76 -16.21
CA GLU A 27 -9.41 14.25 -17.36
C GLU A 27 -8.66 15.59 -17.16
N PRO A 28 -9.20 16.59 -16.42
CA PRO A 28 -8.48 17.83 -16.19
C PRO A 28 -7.22 17.70 -15.33
N ASP A 29 -7.10 16.61 -14.55
CA ASP A 29 -5.92 16.32 -13.74
C ASP A 29 -5.56 14.82 -13.80
N PRO A 30 -4.49 14.44 -14.52
CA PRO A 30 -4.11 13.06 -14.70
C PRO A 30 -3.76 12.30 -13.42
N GLY A 31 -3.49 13.00 -12.30
CA GLY A 31 -3.23 12.41 -10.99
C GLY A 31 -4.49 12.14 -10.16
N TYR A 32 -5.66 12.60 -10.62
CA TYR A 32 -6.90 12.56 -9.86
C TYR A 32 -7.89 11.53 -10.43
N TRP A 33 -8.51 10.78 -9.53
CA TRP A 33 -9.42 9.67 -9.83
C TRP A 33 -10.66 9.76 -8.96
N GLN A 34 -11.78 9.22 -9.41
CA GLN A 34 -13.04 9.26 -8.68
C GLN A 34 -13.74 7.90 -8.69
N SER A 35 -14.31 7.49 -7.55
CA SER A 35 -15.24 6.35 -7.54
C SER A 35 -16.60 6.73 -8.13
N ALA A 36 -17.45 5.73 -8.36
CA ALA A 36 -18.84 5.94 -8.77
C ALA A 36 -19.64 6.82 -7.78
N ASP A 37 -19.30 6.77 -6.48
CA ASP A 37 -19.90 7.60 -5.43
C ASP A 37 -19.28 9.00 -5.32
N GLY A 38 -18.34 9.35 -6.21
CA GLY A 38 -17.69 10.66 -6.25
C GLY A 38 -16.56 10.84 -5.24
N LEU A 39 -16.07 9.77 -4.60
CA LEU A 39 -14.94 9.86 -3.68
C LEU A 39 -13.64 10.10 -4.47
N PRO A 40 -12.83 11.11 -4.11
CA PRO A 40 -11.60 11.41 -4.82
C PRO A 40 -10.40 10.59 -4.34
N TYR A 41 -9.65 10.05 -5.30
CA TYR A 41 -8.44 9.27 -5.10
C TYR A 41 -7.29 9.89 -5.89
N GLY A 42 -6.07 9.58 -5.47
CA GLY A 42 -4.86 9.94 -6.19
C GLY A 42 -3.71 9.02 -5.83
N TYR A 43 -2.61 9.17 -6.56
CA TYR A 43 -1.37 8.49 -6.24
C TYR A 43 -0.17 9.37 -6.55
N ASP A 44 0.94 9.10 -5.89
CA ASP A 44 2.26 9.62 -6.24
C ASP A 44 3.27 8.47 -6.28
N ILE A 45 4.33 8.63 -7.09
CA ILE A 45 5.45 7.70 -7.11
C ILE A 45 6.73 8.51 -6.88
N GLN A 46 7.33 8.26 -5.73
CA GLN A 46 8.45 9.02 -5.21
C GLN A 46 9.69 8.15 -5.01
N SER A 47 10.80 8.82 -4.72
CA SER A 47 12.01 8.15 -4.24
C SER A 47 11.68 7.45 -2.91
N PRO A 48 12.18 6.22 -2.67
CA PRO A 48 11.80 5.48 -1.48
C PRO A 48 12.23 6.17 -0.17
N ASP A 49 13.24 7.05 -0.22
CA ASP A 49 13.78 7.82 0.90
C ASP A 49 13.13 9.20 1.10
N PHE A 50 12.04 9.50 0.37
CA PHE A 50 11.38 10.80 0.46
C PHE A 50 10.66 10.99 1.81
N GLU A 51 9.98 9.95 2.31
CA GLU A 51 9.24 9.95 3.58
C GLU A 51 9.73 8.87 4.57
N ILE A 52 10.54 7.91 4.11
CA ILE A 52 11.00 6.77 4.88
C ILE A 52 12.49 6.91 5.16
N SER A 53 12.89 6.69 6.41
CA SER A 53 14.30 6.79 6.79
C SER A 53 15.17 5.75 6.08
N VAL A 54 16.44 6.07 5.85
CA VAL A 54 17.39 5.13 5.20
C VAL A 54 17.55 3.85 6.03
N GLU A 55 17.54 3.97 7.35
CA GLU A 55 17.62 2.85 8.29
C GLU A 55 16.43 1.90 8.17
N GLU A 56 15.21 2.46 8.07
CA GLU A 56 13.99 1.70 7.87
C GLU A 56 13.96 1.03 6.49
N LEU A 57 14.39 1.73 5.44
CA LEU A 57 14.52 1.15 4.11
C LEU A 57 15.50 -0.02 4.07
N GLN A 58 16.63 0.08 4.80
CA GLN A 58 17.59 -1.02 4.92
C GLN A 58 16.96 -2.23 5.60
N PHE A 59 16.23 -2.03 6.69
CA PHE A 59 15.54 -3.11 7.38
C PHE A 59 14.50 -3.81 6.51
N VAL A 60 13.68 -3.04 5.78
CA VAL A 60 12.71 -3.60 4.82
C VAL A 60 13.42 -4.29 3.66
N ALA A 61 14.54 -3.76 3.16
CA ALA A 61 15.31 -4.37 2.09
C ALA A 61 15.97 -5.70 2.51
N GLU A 62 16.52 -5.77 3.73
CA GLU A 62 17.06 -6.99 4.32
C GLU A 62 15.98 -8.05 4.47
N ALA A 63 14.81 -7.66 4.99
CA ALA A 63 13.66 -8.54 5.02
C ALA A 63 13.33 -8.97 3.60
N ALA A 64 13.07 -8.06 2.67
CA ALA A 64 12.69 -8.39 1.29
C ALA A 64 13.72 -9.24 0.55
N GLY A 65 15.01 -9.15 0.89
CA GLY A 65 16.11 -9.72 0.13
C GLY A 65 16.45 -8.92 -1.13
N THR A 66 15.95 -7.70 -1.24
CA THR A 66 16.11 -6.82 -2.40
C THR A 66 15.97 -5.35 -2.00
N VAL A 67 16.61 -4.45 -2.76
CA VAL A 67 16.55 -3.01 -2.51
C VAL A 67 15.27 -2.42 -3.09
N MET A 68 14.66 -1.48 -2.37
CA MET A 68 13.50 -0.73 -2.84
C MET A 68 13.93 0.38 -3.79
N CYS A 69 13.25 0.51 -4.92
CA CYS A 69 13.56 1.47 -5.98
C CYS A 69 12.55 2.63 -6.05
N CYS A 70 11.34 2.45 -5.53
CA CYS A 70 10.35 3.52 -5.44
C CYS A 70 9.39 3.29 -4.27
N ASP A 71 8.74 4.38 -3.85
CA ASP A 71 7.58 4.36 -2.97
C ASP A 71 6.36 4.89 -3.72
N ILE A 72 5.25 4.19 -3.58
CA ILE A 72 3.96 4.48 -4.20
C ILE A 72 3.01 4.90 -3.08
N VAL A 73 2.64 6.18 -3.06
CA VAL A 73 1.68 6.69 -2.09
C VAL A 73 0.30 6.70 -2.72
N LEU A 74 -0.67 6.06 -2.06
CA LEU A 74 -2.06 6.02 -2.51
C LEU A 74 -2.91 6.87 -1.56
N HIS A 75 -3.72 7.76 -2.11
CA HIS A 75 -4.48 8.74 -1.32
C HIS A 75 -5.98 8.63 -1.59
N ILE A 76 -6.75 8.87 -0.53
CA ILE A 76 -8.13 9.34 -0.62
C ILE A 76 -8.17 10.76 -0.05
N PHE A 77 -8.57 11.74 -0.86
CA PHE A 77 -8.47 13.15 -0.47
C PHE A 77 -9.53 13.56 0.55
N VAL A 78 -10.57 12.76 0.71
CA VAL A 78 -11.54 12.85 1.80
C VAL A 78 -11.23 11.71 2.75
N SER A 79 -11.10 11.98 4.05
CA SER A 79 -10.93 10.94 5.08
C SER A 79 -12.20 10.11 5.30
N ASP A 80 -12.79 9.61 4.21
CA ASP A 80 -13.97 8.77 4.18
C ASP A 80 -13.57 7.32 4.48
N LEU A 81 -14.23 6.72 5.46
CA LEU A 81 -13.99 5.32 5.84
C LEU A 81 -14.40 4.35 4.73
N GLY A 82 -15.41 4.69 3.93
CA GLY A 82 -15.95 3.88 2.85
C GLY A 82 -15.00 3.67 1.67
N GLY A 83 -14.05 4.59 1.44
CA GLY A 83 -13.08 4.45 0.35
C GLY A 83 -11.79 3.71 0.72
N ARG A 84 -11.54 3.46 2.01
CA ARG A 84 -10.34 2.75 2.49
C ARG A 84 -10.21 1.30 2.00
N PRO A 85 -11.29 0.51 1.92
CA PRO A 85 -11.21 -0.83 1.35
C PRO A 85 -10.76 -0.85 -0.11
N ALA A 86 -11.14 0.16 -0.91
CA ALA A 86 -10.71 0.27 -2.30
C ALA A 86 -9.19 0.53 -2.39
N LEU A 87 -8.68 1.48 -1.59
CA LEU A 87 -7.23 1.74 -1.48
C LEU A 87 -6.44 0.49 -1.09
N ALA A 88 -6.90 -0.23 -0.08
CA ALA A 88 -6.23 -1.45 0.38
C ALA A 88 -6.18 -2.53 -0.69
N ARG A 89 -7.27 -2.73 -1.44
CA ARG A 89 -7.30 -3.68 -2.56
C ARG A 89 -6.38 -3.25 -3.71
N ILE A 90 -6.35 -1.95 -4.04
CA ILE A 90 -5.40 -1.44 -5.04
C ILE A 90 -3.97 -1.70 -4.57
N ALA A 91 -3.64 -1.34 -3.32
CA ALA A 91 -2.31 -1.56 -2.75
C ALA A 91 -1.89 -3.03 -2.78
N GLU A 92 -2.78 -3.96 -2.40
CA GLU A 92 -2.55 -5.41 -2.48
C GLU A 92 -2.23 -5.85 -3.92
N ARG A 93 -3.05 -5.46 -4.89
CA ARG A 93 -2.88 -5.89 -6.29
C ARG A 93 -1.62 -5.30 -6.91
N VAL A 94 -1.28 -4.04 -6.61
CA VAL A 94 -0.02 -3.42 -7.06
C VAL A 94 1.17 -4.13 -6.40
N ALA A 95 1.13 -4.37 -5.09
CA ALA A 95 2.18 -5.09 -4.37
C ALA A 95 2.42 -6.49 -4.97
N ARG A 96 1.35 -7.21 -5.30
CA ARG A 96 1.44 -8.54 -5.93
C ARG A 96 2.12 -8.51 -7.29
N ARG A 97 1.89 -7.45 -8.07
CA ARG A 97 2.39 -7.33 -9.46
C ARG A 97 3.78 -6.68 -9.55
N ALA A 98 4.21 -5.99 -8.50
CA ALA A 98 5.46 -5.24 -8.45
C ALA A 98 6.39 -5.73 -7.32
N ASP A 99 6.16 -6.94 -6.80
CA ASP A 99 6.87 -7.54 -5.67
C ASP A 99 7.05 -6.58 -4.49
N GLY A 100 5.99 -5.78 -4.24
CA GLY A 100 5.99 -4.65 -3.33
C GLY A 100 5.57 -5.00 -1.91
N TRP A 101 5.81 -4.04 -1.02
CA TRP A 101 5.50 -4.10 0.40
C TRP A 101 4.58 -2.94 0.78
N VAL A 102 3.40 -3.27 1.29
CA VAL A 102 2.40 -2.31 1.74
C VAL A 102 2.71 -1.92 3.17
N PHE A 103 2.94 -0.63 3.38
CA PHE A 103 3.06 -0.02 4.69
C PHE A 103 1.67 0.19 5.28
N ILE A 104 1.49 -0.16 6.55
CA ILE A 104 0.28 0.09 7.32
C ILE A 104 0.69 0.70 8.65
N ASP A 105 0.31 1.95 8.86
CA ASP A 105 0.34 2.59 10.17
C ASP A 105 -0.83 2.06 11.01
N PHE A 106 -0.60 1.66 12.26
CA PHE A 106 -1.67 1.30 13.16
C PHE A 106 -1.89 2.40 14.19
N ARG A 107 -3.17 2.76 14.42
CA ARG A 107 -3.55 3.73 15.46
C ARG A 107 -3.08 3.35 16.86
N ALA A 108 -2.97 2.04 17.11
CA ALA A 108 -2.42 1.46 18.32
C ALA A 108 -1.62 0.22 17.91
N ALA A 109 -0.51 -0.04 18.59
CA ALA A 109 0.37 -1.16 18.26
C ALA A 109 -0.42 -2.47 18.05
N PRO A 110 -0.22 -3.18 16.92
CA PRO A 110 -0.94 -4.40 16.62
C PRO A 110 -0.62 -5.48 17.66
N SER A 111 -1.62 -6.30 18.00
CA SER A 111 -1.44 -7.39 18.95
C SER A 111 -0.47 -8.45 18.40
N ALA A 112 0.22 -9.16 19.29
CA ALA A 112 1.10 -10.26 18.89
C ALA A 112 0.35 -11.37 18.13
N GLU A 113 -0.92 -11.59 18.46
CA GLU A 113 -1.80 -12.54 17.75
C GLU A 113 -2.07 -12.09 16.31
N LEU A 114 -2.39 -10.81 16.10
CA LEU A 114 -2.59 -10.27 14.76
C LEU A 114 -1.30 -10.35 13.93
N LEU A 115 -0.15 -9.97 14.51
CA LEU A 115 1.14 -10.08 13.83
C LEU A 115 1.46 -11.53 13.45
N HIS A 116 1.19 -12.49 14.34
CA HIS A 116 1.38 -13.91 14.06
C HIS A 116 0.46 -14.40 12.94
N TYR A 117 -0.81 -13.99 12.96
CA TYR A 117 -1.78 -14.30 11.90
C TYR A 117 -1.30 -13.81 10.53
N LEU A 118 -0.90 -12.52 10.43
CA LEU A 118 -0.40 -11.94 9.19
C LEU A 118 0.88 -12.63 8.71
N ALA A 119 1.82 -12.89 9.62
CA ALA A 119 3.06 -13.61 9.32
C ALA A 119 2.85 -15.08 8.91
N SER A 120 1.71 -15.68 9.28
CA SER A 120 1.35 -17.03 8.84
C SER A 120 0.80 -17.08 7.41
N ALA A 121 0.26 -15.95 6.93
CA ALA A 121 -0.32 -15.83 5.59
C ALA A 121 0.70 -15.37 4.54
N GLY A 122 1.66 -14.55 4.94
CA GLY A 122 2.69 -13.99 4.09
C GLY A 122 3.80 -13.35 4.90
N ARG A 123 4.61 -12.52 4.25
CA ARG A 123 5.68 -11.79 4.92
C ARG A 123 5.11 -10.56 5.64
N CYS A 124 5.40 -10.47 6.93
CA CYS A 124 4.98 -9.38 7.80
C CYS A 124 6.20 -8.91 8.61
N VAL A 125 6.55 -7.64 8.46
CA VAL A 125 7.71 -7.03 9.11
C VAL A 125 7.21 -5.84 9.92
N ARG A 126 7.51 -5.82 11.22
CA ARG A 126 7.15 -4.71 12.10
C ARG A 126 8.31 -3.73 12.21
N VAL A 127 8.01 -2.44 12.06
CA VAL A 127 8.93 -1.33 12.36
C VAL A 127 8.18 -0.39 13.29
N ASP A 128 8.67 -0.26 14.53
CA ASP A 128 8.01 0.51 15.59
C ASP A 128 6.52 0.19 15.76
N ASP A 129 5.61 1.12 15.42
CA ASP A 129 4.16 0.95 15.49
C ASP A 129 3.51 0.63 14.13
N ALA A 130 4.32 0.54 13.07
CA ALA A 130 3.89 0.21 11.73
C ALA A 130 4.26 -1.21 11.31
N VAL A 131 3.60 -1.69 10.25
CA VAL A 131 3.96 -2.95 9.60
C VAL A 131 4.12 -2.79 8.09
N TYR A 132 5.04 -3.56 7.55
CA TYR A 132 5.19 -3.80 6.13
C TYR A 132 4.70 -5.21 5.80
N LEU A 133 3.71 -5.30 4.92
CA LEU A 133 3.10 -6.54 4.47
C LEU A 133 3.39 -6.78 3.00
N ASP A 134 3.74 -8.01 2.63
CA ASP A 134 3.65 -8.42 1.24
C ASP A 134 2.17 -8.58 0.80
N ALA A 135 1.95 -8.89 -0.48
CA ALA A 135 0.60 -9.05 -1.00
C ALA A 135 -0.22 -10.16 -0.32
N ALA A 136 0.43 -11.24 0.11
CA ALA A 136 -0.26 -12.37 0.74
C ALA A 136 -0.72 -12.01 2.17
N ALA A 137 0.16 -11.37 2.95
CA ALA A 137 -0.19 -10.84 4.26
C ALA A 137 -1.22 -9.70 4.16
N MET A 138 -1.13 -8.85 3.13
CA MET A 138 -2.13 -7.80 2.87
C MET A 138 -3.51 -8.39 2.53
N THR A 139 -3.56 -9.47 1.75
CA THR A 139 -4.80 -10.21 1.48
C THR A 139 -5.44 -10.71 2.76
N ALA A 140 -4.64 -11.28 3.67
CA ALA A 140 -5.12 -11.73 4.98
C ALA A 140 -5.62 -10.55 5.84
N TRP A 141 -4.92 -9.40 5.80
CA TRP A 141 -5.36 -8.20 6.51
C TRP A 141 -6.71 -7.68 6.02
N ILE A 142 -6.91 -7.58 4.70
CA ILE A 142 -8.19 -7.13 4.10
C ILE A 142 -9.36 -8.03 4.52
N ALA A 143 -9.12 -9.32 4.71
CA ALA A 143 -10.14 -10.28 5.12
C ALA A 143 -10.39 -10.32 6.64
N HIS A 144 -9.53 -9.68 7.45
CA HIS A 144 -9.61 -9.75 8.90
C HIS A 144 -10.78 -8.90 9.45
N PRO A 145 -11.52 -9.34 10.49
CA PRO A 145 -12.63 -8.58 11.06
C PRO A 145 -12.24 -7.20 11.59
N ASP A 146 -11.02 -7.07 12.12
CA ASP A 146 -10.47 -5.81 12.63
C ASP A 146 -9.82 -4.93 11.55
N PHE A 147 -10.00 -5.28 10.28
CA PHE A 147 -9.39 -4.57 9.16
C PHE A 147 -9.70 -3.07 9.22
N HIS A 148 -8.62 -2.30 9.08
CA HIS A 148 -8.68 -0.86 8.90
C HIS A 148 -7.44 -0.40 8.12
N VAL A 149 -7.56 0.76 7.48
CA VAL A 149 -6.43 1.47 6.89
C VAL A 149 -6.23 2.72 7.72
N VAL A 150 -5.05 2.89 8.32
CA VAL A 150 -4.57 4.20 8.75
C VAL A 150 -3.48 4.59 7.77
N LYS A 151 -3.56 5.86 7.36
CA LYS A 151 -2.68 6.61 6.48
C LYS A 151 -1.61 5.81 5.73
#